data_AF-A0A0D0DKN5-F1
#
_entry.id   AF-A0A0D0DKN5-F1
#
_cell.length_a   1.000
_cell.length_b   1.000
_cell.length_c   1.000
_cell.angle_alpha   90.00
_cell.angle_beta   90.00
_cell.angle_gamma   90.00
#
_symmetry.space_group_name_H-M   'P 1'
#
loop_
_entity.id
_entity.type
_entity.pdbx_description
1 polymer ?
#
loop_
_entity_poly.entity_id
_entity_poly.type
_entity_poly.pdbx_seq_one_letter_code
_entity_poly.pdbx_strand_id
1 'polypeptide(L)' 'LCTTASFGMGMDVADIFLVIQWRETSKIAALWQQFGCTVWNQELTGTALLLAEKQYFDDEQEAKEARKMR' A
#
# COMPACT_ATOMS: atom_id res chain seq x y z
N LEU A 1 12.60 11.06 -1.83
CA LEU A 1 12.85 10.29 -0.58
C LEU A 1 12.45 8.84 -0.84
N CYS A 2 13.27 7.85 -0.50
CA CYS A 2 12.95 6.43 -0.71
C CYS A 2 13.00 5.74 0.66
N THR A 3 11.87 5.25 1.16
CA THR A 3 11.72 4.85 2.57
C THR A 3 11.02 3.51 2.68
N THR A 4 11.29 2.78 3.75
CA THR A 4 10.58 1.54 4.11
C THR A 4 9.29 1.84 4.89
N ALA A 5 8.48 0.81 5.17
CA ALA A 5 7.19 0.90 5.87
C ALA A 5 7.23 1.64 7.22
N SER A 6 8.42 1.84 7.82
CA SER A 6 8.60 2.63 9.04
C SER A 6 8.23 4.11 8.89
N PHE A 7 8.04 4.60 7.66
CA PHE A 7 7.72 6.00 7.39
C PHE A 7 6.22 6.34 7.52
N GLY A 8 5.32 5.35 7.38
CA GLY A 8 3.87 5.56 7.39
C GLY A 8 3.25 5.84 8.76
N MET A 9 3.98 5.65 9.86
CA MET A 9 3.43 5.77 11.23
C MET A 9 3.78 7.07 11.98
N GLY A 10 4.54 8.01 11.39
CA GLY A 10 4.93 9.19 12.17
C GLY A 10 5.58 10.38 11.46
N MET A 11 5.67 10.39 10.12
CA MET A 11 6.17 11.55 9.40
C MET A 11 5.05 12.28 8.67
N ASP A 12 4.78 13.51 9.13
CA ASP A 12 3.86 14.46 8.51
C ASP A 12 4.55 15.11 7.31
N VAL A 13 4.56 14.40 6.17
CA VAL A 13 5.09 14.91 4.90
C VAL A 13 3.91 15.23 4.00
N ALA A 14 3.58 16.51 3.92
CA ALA A 14 2.61 17.02 2.98
C ALA A 14 3.12 16.93 1.53
N ASP A 15 2.17 16.87 0.58
CA ASP A 15 2.40 17.03 -0.86
C ASP A 15 3.32 15.99 -1.53
N ILE A 16 3.21 14.73 -1.14
CA ILE A 16 3.89 13.62 -1.83
C ILE A 16 3.18 13.33 -3.16
N PHE A 17 3.80 13.71 -4.28
CA PHE A 17 3.28 13.50 -5.64
C PHE A 17 3.34 12.05 -6.13
N LEU A 18 4.24 11.23 -5.58
CA LEU A 18 4.40 9.83 -5.99
C LEU A 18 4.67 8.94 -4.79
N VAL A 19 3.78 7.99 -4.55
CA VAL A 19 3.99 6.89 -3.60
C VAL A 19 4.10 5.60 -4.37
N ILE A 20 5.22 4.91 -4.16
CA ILE A 20 5.43 3.56 -4.68
C ILE A 20 5.47 2.63 -3.49
N GLN A 21 4.48 1.75 -3.43
CA GLN A 21 4.43 0.69 -2.46
C GLN A 21 4.91 -0.60 -3.10
N TRP A 22 6.02 -1.15 -2.60
CA TRP A 22 6.56 -2.41 -3.07
C TRP A 22 6.39 -3.48 -2.00
N ARG A 23 5.85 -4.63 -2.41
CA ARG A 23 5.68 -5.84 -1.58
C ARG A 23 4.97 -5.56 -0.27
N GLU A 24 3.63 -5.59 -0.32
CA GLU A 24 2.84 -5.39 0.89
C GLU A 24 1.79 -6.48 1.09
N THR A 25 1.95 -7.23 2.20
CA THR A 25 0.98 -8.14 2.81
C THR A 25 0.04 -7.39 3.77
N SER A 26 -0.18 -6.10 3.55
CA SER A 26 -1.02 -5.29 4.42
C SER A 26 -2.48 -5.40 4.02
N LYS A 27 -3.36 -5.38 5.03
CA LYS A 27 -4.81 -5.31 4.85
C LYS A 27 -5.15 -4.07 4.02
N ILE A 28 -6.18 -4.16 3.18
CA ILE A 28 -6.60 -3.07 2.27
C ILE A 28 -6.80 -1.71 2.96
N ALA A 29 -7.15 -1.71 4.24
CA ALA A 29 -7.30 -0.51 5.05
C ALA A 29 -5.97 0.27 5.23
N ALA A 30 -4.85 -0.43 5.40
CA ALA A 30 -3.54 0.21 5.57
C ALA A 30 -3.05 0.81 4.24
N LEU A 31 -3.26 0.11 3.12
CA LEU A 31 -3.02 0.64 1.77
C LEU A 31 -3.83 1.91 1.53
N TRP A 32 -5.12 1.89 1.90
CA TRP A 32 -5.99 3.06 1.76
C TRP A 32 -5.57 4.23 2.63
N GLN A 33 -5.12 3.99 3.86
CA GLN A 33 -4.59 5.04 4.72
C GLN A 33 -3.32 5.65 4.13
N GLN A 34 -2.39 4.82 3.64
CA GLN A 34 -1.14 5.29 3.07
C GLN A 34 -1.35 6.07 1.76
N PHE A 35 -2.22 5.58 0.87
CA PHE A 35 -2.56 6.29 -0.36
C PHE A 35 -3.42 7.52 -0.09
N GLY A 36 -4.30 7.49 0.89
CA GLY A 36 -5.10 8.65 1.30
C GLY A 36 -4.27 9.79 1.86
N CYS A 37 -3.10 9.51 2.45
CA CYS A 37 -2.13 10.53 2.84
C CYS A 37 -1.37 11.15 1.65
N THR A 38 -1.46 10.58 0.44
CA THR A 38 -0.86 11.24 -0.72
C THR A 38 -1.71 12.41 -1.16
N VAL A 39 -1.05 13.57 -1.21
CA VAL A 39 -1.60 14.85 -1.67
C VAL A 39 -2.86 15.27 -0.91
N TRP A 40 -2.64 15.97 0.21
CA TRP A 40 -3.71 16.59 0.98
C TRP A 40 -4.31 17.81 0.24
N ASN A 41 -3.51 18.50 -0.58
CA ASN A 41 -3.97 19.62 -1.39
C ASN A 41 -4.80 19.12 -2.59
N GLN A 42 -6.09 19.44 -2.59
CA GLN A 42 -7.05 19.04 -3.64
C GLN A 42 -6.75 19.64 -5.03
N GLU A 43 -5.88 20.65 -5.13
CA GLU A 43 -5.42 21.23 -6.39
C GLU A 43 -4.28 20.45 -7.04
N LEU A 44 -3.66 19.52 -6.29
CA LEU A 44 -2.54 18.71 -6.75
C LEU A 44 -3.02 17.29 -7.06
N THR A 45 -2.41 16.66 -8.06
CA THR A 45 -2.67 15.25 -8.39
C THR A 45 -1.48 14.41 -7.98
N GLY A 46 -1.69 13.51 -7.02
CA GLY A 46 -0.72 12.49 -6.63
C GLY A 46 -0.94 11.19 -7.40
N THR A 47 0.13 10.41 -7.57
CA THR A 47 0.06 9.04 -8.10
C THR A 47 0.48 8.05 -7.03
N ALA A 48 -0.37 7.06 -6.77
CA ALA A 48 -0.04 5.92 -5.91
C ALA A 48 0.11 4.66 -6.78
N LEU A 49 1.24 3.98 -6.67
CA LEU A 49 1.55 2.76 -7.41
C LEU A 49 1.78 1.61 -6.42
N LEU A 50 0.98 0.56 -6.55
CA LEU A 50 1.20 -0.69 -5.83
C LEU A 50 1.88 -1.70 -6.76
N LEU A 51 3.10 -2.10 -6.41
CA LEU A 51 3.81 -3.19 -7.06
C LEU A 51 3.56 -4.49 -6.31
N ALA A 52 2.68 -5.31 -6.88
CA ALA A 52 2.22 -6.58 -6.35
C ALA A 52 2.65 -7.72 -7.27
N GLU A 53 3.61 -8.54 -6.83
CA GLU A 53 4.03 -9.73 -7.56
C GLU A 53 3.34 -10.97 -7.00
N LYS A 54 2.83 -11.83 -7.89
CA LYS A 54 2.07 -13.05 -7.52
C LYS A 54 2.82 -13.95 -6.53
N GLN A 55 4.14 -14.04 -6.66
CA GLN A 55 5.01 -14.86 -5.81
C GLN A 55 5.08 -14.43 -4.33
N TYR A 56 4.42 -13.33 -3.97
CA TYR A 56 4.39 -12.82 -2.60
C TYR A 56 2.99 -12.87 -1.97
N PHE A 57 2.05 -13.57 -2.59
CA PHE A 57 0.68 -13.77 -2.10
C PHE A 57 0.39 -15.23 -1.70
N ASP A 58 1.43 -15.98 -1.33
CA ASP A 58 1.31 -17.40 -0.99
C ASP A 58 0.28 -17.64 0.13
N ASP A 59 0.30 -16.80 1.19
CA ASP A 59 -0.66 -16.86 2.30
C ASP A 59 -2.13 -16.67 1.84
N GLU A 60 -2.39 -15.73 0.92
CA GLU A 60 -3.74 -15.51 0.38
C GLU A 60 -4.15 -16.63 -0.58
N GLN A 61 -3.19 -17.21 -1.30
CA GLN A 61 -3.44 -18.34 -2.18
C GLN A 61 -3.82 -19.59 -1.37
N GLU A 62 -3.12 -19.86 -0.26
CA GLU A 62 -3.49 -20.90 0.70
C GLU A 62 -4.86 -20.66 1.33
N ALA A 63 -5.14 -19.43 1.79
CA ALA A 63 -6.44 -19.07 2.34
C ALA A 63 -7.59 -19.24 1.34
N LYS A 64 -7.35 -18.96 0.05
CA LYS A 64 -8.32 -19.17 -1.02
C LYS A 64 -8.60 -20.65 -1.25
N GLU A 65 -7.58 -21.50 -1.28
CA GLU A 65 -7.77 -22.94 -1.43
C GLU A 65 -8.47 -23.56 -0.22
N ALA A 66 -8.18 -23.09 1.00
CA ALA A 66 -8.90 -23.50 2.21
C ALA A 66 -10.39 -23.12 2.17
N ARG A 67 -10.76 -21.96 1.60
CA ARG A 67 -12.16 -21.55 1.40
C ARG A 67 -12.89 -22.41 0.36
N LYS A 68 -12.19 -22.97 -0.62
CA LYS A 68 -12.80 -23.86 -1.64
C LYS A 68 -13.05 -25.28 -1.12
N MET A 69 -12.26 -25.73 -0.14
CA MET A 69 -12.43 -27.07 0.46
C MET A 69 -13.52 -27.12 1.55
N ARG A 70 -14.17 -25.99 1.83
CA ARG A 70 -15.24 -25.85 2.82
C ARG A 70 -16.59 -25.70 2.12
#